data_AF-A0A518K163-F1
#
_entry.id   AF-A0A518K163-F1
#
_cell.length_a   1.000
_cell.length_b   1.000
_cell.length_c   1.000
_cell.angle_alpha   90.00
_cell.angle_beta   90.00
_cell.angle_gamma   90.00
#
_symmetry.space_group_name_H-M   'P 1'
#
loop_
_entity.id
_entity.type
_entity.pdbx_description
1 polymer ?
#
loop_
_entity_poly.entity_id
_entity_poly.type
_entity_poly.pdbx_seq_one_letter_code
_entity_poly.pdbx_strand_id
1 'polypeptide(L)' 'MIQKSKTTDTTVDDIHRTRREISESFAGDLHAIVEDARQRQATSGRPLWQPPANDQPNDSRIETKVSDTDNRTT' A
#
# COMPACT_ATOMS: atom_id res chain seq x y z
N MET A 1 -6.95 43.96 -15.28
CA MET A 1 -6.92 42.88 -14.27
C MET A 1 -7.16 41.56 -14.98
N ILE A 2 -6.17 40.68 -15.05
CA ILE A 2 -6.35 39.35 -15.65
C ILE A 2 -6.64 38.39 -14.49
N GLN A 3 -7.91 38.00 -14.36
CA GLN A 3 -8.28 36.92 -13.46
C GLN A 3 -7.77 35.61 -14.08
N LYS A 4 -6.69 35.05 -13.51
CA LYS A 4 -6.30 33.67 -13.84
C LYS A 4 -7.44 32.76 -13.41
N SER A 5 -8.09 32.11 -14.36
CA SER A 5 -9.02 31.03 -14.07
C SER A 5 -8.26 30.00 -13.23
N LYS A 6 -8.68 29.80 -11.99
CA LYS A 6 -8.26 28.67 -11.16
C LYS A 6 -8.82 27.41 -11.83
N THR A 7 -8.11 26.87 -12.79
CA THR A 7 -8.29 25.46 -13.16
C THR A 7 -7.79 24.68 -11.96
N THR A 8 -8.71 24.24 -11.11
CA THR A 8 -8.38 23.39 -9.96
C THR A 8 -7.81 22.10 -10.53
N ASP A 9 -6.59 21.75 -10.16
CA ASP A 9 -5.97 20.47 -10.51
C ASP A 9 -6.77 19.35 -9.84
N THR A 10 -7.41 18.50 -10.66
CA THR A 10 -8.25 17.39 -10.18
C THR A 10 -7.47 16.10 -9.98
N THR A 11 -6.16 16.09 -10.26
CA THR A 11 -5.32 14.88 -10.21
C THR A 11 -5.42 14.18 -8.86
N VAL A 12 -5.40 14.95 -7.77
CA VAL A 12 -5.50 14.42 -6.41
C VAL A 12 -6.87 13.79 -6.16
N ASP A 13 -7.94 14.42 -6.62
CA ASP A 13 -9.30 13.91 -6.47
C ASP A 13 -9.51 12.64 -7.29
N ASP A 14 -8.93 12.57 -8.48
CA ASP A 14 -8.98 11.38 -9.34
C ASP A 14 -8.23 10.19 -8.70
N ILE A 15 -7.10 10.44 -8.02
CA ILE A 15 -6.39 9.42 -7.23
C ILE A 15 -7.26 8.94 -6.06
N HIS A 16 -7.88 9.84 -5.32
CA HIS A 16 -8.76 9.47 -4.20
C HIS A 16 -9.97 8.66 -4.66
N ARG A 17 -10.59 9.05 -5.79
CA ARG A 17 -11.70 8.31 -6.40
C ARG A 17 -11.27 6.89 -6.78
N THR A 18 -10.14 6.76 -7.47
CA THR A 18 -9.61 5.45 -7.88
C THR A 18 -9.32 4.55 -6.68
N ARG A 19 -8.69 5.09 -5.62
CA ARG A 19 -8.41 4.32 -4.40
C ARG A 19 -9.68 3.81 -3.72
N ARG A 20 -10.74 4.63 -3.72
CA ARG A 20 -12.03 4.26 -3.16
C ARG A 20 -12.70 3.16 -3.98
N GLU A 21 -12.75 3.31 -5.30
CA GLU A 21 -13.34 2.31 -6.21
C GLU A 21 -12.66 0.94 -6.06
N ILE A 22 -11.33 0.92 -5.98
CA ILE A 22 -10.57 -0.31 -5.72
C ILE A 22 -10.91 -0.88 -4.34
N SER A 23 -10.92 -0.06 -3.29
CA SER A 23 -11.25 -0.55 -1.95
C SER A 23 -12.66 -1.14 -1.88
N GLU A 24 -13.64 -0.49 -2.53
CA GLU A 24 -15.02 -0.95 -2.59
C GLU A 24 -15.16 -2.25 -3.37
N SER A 25 -14.40 -2.46 -4.46
CA SER A 25 -14.45 -3.72 -5.23
C SER A 25 -13.99 -4.95 -4.45
N PHE A 26 -13.18 -4.74 -3.40
CA PHE A 26 -12.72 -5.81 -2.50
C PHE A 26 -13.38 -5.75 -1.12
N ALA A 27 -14.40 -4.92 -0.93
CA ALA A 27 -15.07 -4.70 0.36
C ALA A 27 -14.09 -4.37 1.52
N GLY A 28 -12.95 -3.75 1.21
CA GLY A 28 -11.88 -3.47 2.17
C GLY A 28 -11.02 -4.66 2.58
N ASP A 29 -11.17 -5.83 1.94
CA ASP A 29 -10.33 -7.00 2.20
C ASP A 29 -8.94 -6.84 1.56
N LEU A 30 -7.95 -6.50 2.41
CA LEU A 30 -6.55 -6.36 2.02
C LEU A 30 -5.95 -7.67 1.48
N HIS A 31 -6.37 -8.83 1.99
CA HIS A 31 -5.83 -10.10 1.51
C HIS A 31 -6.30 -10.39 0.08
N ALA A 32 -7.57 -10.10 -0.22
CA ALA A 32 -8.12 -10.23 -1.57
C ALA A 32 -7.42 -9.29 -2.57
N ILE A 33 -7.11 -8.05 -2.17
CA ILE A 33 -6.34 -7.09 -2.99
C ILE A 33 -4.94 -7.62 -3.28
N VAL A 34 -4.24 -8.14 -2.28
CA VAL A 34 -2.88 -8.67 -2.44
C VAL A 34 -2.85 -9.90 -3.35
N GLU A 35 -3.85 -10.77 -3.23
CA GLU A 35 -3.96 -11.97 -4.07
C GLU A 35 -4.25 -11.61 -5.54
N ASP A 36 -5.18 -10.68 -5.80
CA ASP A 36 -5.43 -10.15 -7.15
C ASP A 36 -4.16 -9.50 -7.73
N ALA A 37 -3.43 -8.72 -6.94
CA ALA A 37 -2.16 -8.12 -7.37
C ALA A 37 -1.11 -9.19 -7.73
N ARG A 38 -1.00 -10.27 -6.94
CA ARG A 38 -0.11 -11.40 -7.22
C ARG A 38 -0.48 -12.11 -8.52
N GLN A 39 -1.77 -12.36 -8.74
CA GLN A 39 -2.26 -12.98 -9.97
C GLN A 39 -1.95 -12.12 -11.19
N ARG A 40 -2.23 -10.81 -11.12
CA ARG A 40 -1.89 -9.86 -12.20
C ARG A 40 -0.40 -9.81 -12.47
N GLN A 41 0.43 -9.83 -11.42
CA GLN A 41 1.87 -9.87 -11.56
C GLN A 41 2.33 -11.13 -12.32
N ALA A 42 1.81 -12.30 -11.95
CA ALA A 42 2.10 -13.58 -12.61
C ALA A 42 1.66 -13.60 -14.07
N THR A 43 0.49 -13.05 -14.39
CA THR A 43 -0.03 -12.96 -15.77
C THR A 43 0.68 -11.91 -16.62
N SER A 44 1.26 -10.87 -16.02
CA SER A 44 1.85 -9.75 -16.76
C SER A 44 3.05 -10.14 -17.64
N GLY A 45 3.73 -11.26 -17.31
CA GLY A 45 4.97 -11.68 -17.95
C GLY A 45 6.12 -10.68 -17.78
N ARG A 46 5.96 -9.64 -16.95
CA ARG A 46 6.98 -8.62 -16.71
C ARG A 46 8.02 -9.17 -15.73
N PRO A 47 9.33 -8.93 -15.97
CA PRO A 47 10.35 -9.34 -15.03
C PRO A 47 10.16 -8.59 -13.72
N LEU A 48 10.14 -9.33 -12.61
CA LEU A 48 10.18 -8.75 -11.29
C LEU A 48 11.59 -8.23 -11.04
N TRP A 49 11.71 -6.96 -10.67
CA TRP A 49 13.00 -6.42 -10.26
C TRP A 49 13.43 -7.10 -8.97
N GLN A 50 14.56 -7.80 -9.04
CA GLN A 50 15.26 -8.36 -7.90
C GLN A 50 16.48 -7.45 -7.65
N PRO A 51 16.49 -6.65 -6.59
CA PRO A 51 17.69 -5.90 -6.26
C PRO A 51 18.86 -6.88 -6.07
N PRO A 52 20.08 -6.53 -6.48
CA PRO A 52 21.25 -7.29 -6.07
C PRO A 52 21.28 -7.37 -4.55
N ALA A 53 21.72 -8.51 -4.02
CA ALA A 53 21.96 -8.67 -2.59
C ALA A 53 23.10 -7.75 -2.15
N ASN A 54 22.80 -6.48 -1.91
CA ASN A 54 23.69 -5.57 -1.22
C ASN A 54 23.42 -5.72 0.27
N ASP A 55 24.49 -5.99 1.02
CA ASP A 55 24.51 -6.17 2.46
C ASP A 55 23.63 -5.14 3.18
N GLN A 56 22.86 -5.66 4.14
CA GLN A 56 21.88 -4.94 4.94
C GLN A 56 22.35 -3.56 5.42
N PRO A 57 21.54 -2.50 5.32
CA PRO A 57 21.49 -1.56 6.41
C PRO A 57 20.71 -2.26 7.53
N ASN A 58 21.45 -2.69 8.55
CA ASN A 58 20.96 -3.14 9.83
C ASN A 58 20.10 -2.01 10.46
N ASP A 59 18.82 -1.88 10.08
CA ASP A 59 17.89 -0.95 10.71
C ASP A 59 17.13 -1.70 11.82
N SER A 60 17.80 -1.83 12.95
CA SER A 60 17.28 -2.38 14.20
C SER A 60 16.28 -1.44 14.89
N ARG A 61 15.40 -0.73 14.15
CA ARG A 61 14.53 0.32 14.72
C ARG A 61 13.03 0.00 14.79
N ILE A 62 12.58 -1.22 14.50
CA ILE A 62 11.20 -1.62 14.85
C ILE A 62 11.22 -2.93 15.62
N GLU A 63 11.77 -2.91 16.84
CA GLU A 63 11.27 -3.80 17.90
C GLU A 63 9.98 -3.20 18.46
N THR A 64 8.84 -3.42 17.80
CA THR A 64 7.57 -3.37 18.52
C THR A 64 7.47 -4.66 19.30
N LYS A 65 8.06 -4.67 20.51
CA LYS A 65 7.72 -5.63 21.56
C LYS A 65 6.24 -5.42 21.87
N VAL A 66 5.36 -6.12 21.15
CA VAL A 66 4.00 -6.34 21.65
C VAL A 66 4.21 -7.22 22.88
N SER A 67 4.26 -6.57 24.03
CA SER A 67 4.41 -7.25 25.31
C SER A 67 3.06 -7.90 25.59
N ASP A 68 2.97 -9.20 25.39
CA ASP A 68 1.89 -10.03 25.91
C ASP A 68 1.84 -9.84 27.43
N THR A 69 0.98 -8.91 27.84
CA THR A 69 0.65 -8.72 29.25
C THR A 69 -0.57 -9.59 29.54
N ASP A 70 -0.39 -10.91 29.50
CA ASP A 70 -1.35 -11.83 30.13
C ASP A 70 -0.94 -11.99 31.59
N ASN A 71 -1.34 -11.00 32.38
CA ASN A 71 -1.38 -11.12 33.82
C ASN A 71 -2.71 -11.79 34.23
N ARG A 72 -2.58 -12.85 35.03
CA ARG A 72 -3.54 -13.32 36.05
C ARG A 72 -4.55 -14.40 35.61
N THR A 73 -4.39 -15.62 36.13
CA THR A 73 -5.15 -16.14 37.29
C THR A 73 -5.08 -17.67 37.35
N THR A 74 -4.34 -18.23 38.33
CA THR A 74 -4.77 -19.21 39.35
C THR A 74 -3.53 -19.81 40.01
#